data_AF-A0A7C3NUH8-F1
#
_entry.id   AF-A0A7C3NUH8-F1
#
_cell.length_a   1.000
_cell.length_b   1.000
_cell.length_c   1.000
_cell.angle_alpha   90.00
_cell.angle_beta   90.00
_cell.angle_gamma   90.00
#
_symmetry.space_group_name_H-M   'P 1'
#
loop_
_entity.id
_entity.type
_entity.pdbx_description
1 polymer ?
#
loop_
_entity_poly.entity_id
_entity_poly.type
_entity_poly.pdbx_seq_one_letter_code
_entity_poly.pdbx_strand_id
1 'polypeptide(L)'
;MRSRTPPPKPPIRSITPIWTTGIGSAWRKYIRKERWQSLRAWKIGVRNGQIGVLEWRSHEPLSGSNSSSLSSRSTRLRGGASRLNGAKRWNELNHFYELQYFKIPSVQEARARSPGMDLRSFLDDLQERLPYDFVRVERTVSPRQFDVTALLQHLENQKKFPVLLFEKPLDLNGKPSAFPLLSNVFATRQRCTLALGMKPADSQLPLSLEYARREDRMIAPVTVPRGAAPVKEVIKRGDEANVYDLPVVRHHAMDPAPYIDMTPVMKDPDEGFYNIAFQRNMVKGPRKLGLHMSPRHNWQIHRKNEEKNRPTPVAIVISHHPAFYLGSLNVSPFGVDDYAKVGAIMGEPLRLTSSETLGEDFKVPADAEMVIEGRVLPNVKEVEGPFGEFTGYYGPQRMRNVIEVTAITYRRDAIFQHIFTGHRDTWVLGGIPKEGSLFNLIRGVVPTVKAV
;
A
#
# COMPACT_ATOMS: atom_id res chain seq x y z
N MET A 1 38.65 -12.72 -50.44
CA MET A 1 39.83 -12.89 -49.56
C MET A 1 40.30 -11.51 -49.15
N ARG A 2 40.44 -11.07 -47.89
CA ARG A 2 40.52 -11.73 -46.58
C ARG A 2 39.75 -10.90 -45.55
N SER A 3 38.99 -11.57 -44.69
CA SER A 3 38.35 -11.05 -43.48
C SER A 3 39.40 -10.76 -42.39
N ARG A 4 39.31 -9.60 -41.72
CA ARG A 4 40.08 -9.31 -40.49
C ARG A 4 39.20 -9.58 -39.27
N THR A 5 39.52 -10.64 -38.54
CA THR A 5 39.03 -10.91 -37.18
C THR A 5 39.75 -10.00 -36.17
N PRO A 6 39.07 -9.49 -35.13
CA PRO A 6 39.71 -8.73 -34.06
C PRO A 6 40.44 -9.67 -33.06
N PRO A 7 41.46 -9.18 -32.33
CA PRO A 7 42.29 -9.99 -31.45
C PRO A 7 41.57 -10.40 -30.15
N PRO A 8 42.00 -11.49 -29.48
CA PRO A 8 41.35 -11.99 -28.28
C PRO A 8 41.62 -11.11 -27.05
N LYS A 9 40.63 -11.00 -26.16
CA LYS A 9 40.75 -10.32 -24.86
C LYS A 9 41.65 -11.12 -23.90
N PRO A 10 42.44 -10.47 -23.03
CA PRO A 10 43.28 -11.15 -22.05
C PRO A 10 42.45 -11.84 -20.95
N PRO A 11 42.98 -12.88 -20.28
CA PRO A 11 42.23 -13.66 -19.30
C PRO A 11 41.98 -12.85 -18.02
N ILE A 12 40.77 -13.01 -17.48
CA ILE A 12 40.35 -12.46 -16.19
C ILE A 12 41.15 -13.17 -15.09
N ARG A 13 42.02 -12.43 -14.39
CA ARG A 13 42.67 -12.92 -13.16
C ARG A 13 41.61 -13.07 -12.07
N SER A 14 41.51 -14.26 -11.49
CA SER A 14 40.72 -14.55 -10.30
C SER A 14 41.17 -13.65 -9.14
N ILE A 15 40.28 -12.79 -8.65
CA ILE A 15 40.47 -12.05 -7.41
C ILE A 15 39.96 -12.93 -6.27
N THR A 16 40.89 -13.57 -5.57
CA THR A 16 40.64 -14.24 -4.28
C THR A 16 40.36 -13.17 -3.22
N PRO A 17 39.30 -13.27 -2.38
CA PRO A 17 39.09 -12.30 -1.31
C PRO A 17 40.11 -12.53 -0.20
N ILE A 18 41.01 -11.57 0.01
CA ILE A 18 41.84 -11.48 1.21
C ILE A 18 40.92 -11.03 2.35
N TRP A 19 40.59 -11.98 3.23
CA TRP A 19 40.00 -11.70 4.53
C TRP A 19 41.11 -11.26 5.49
N THR A 20 41.11 -9.99 5.88
CA THR A 20 41.79 -9.52 7.10
C THR A 20 40.93 -8.49 7.82
N THR A 21 40.24 -8.97 8.87
CA THR A 21 40.17 -8.36 10.21
C THR A 21 40.34 -6.84 10.31
N GLY A 22 39.24 -6.10 10.49
CA GLY A 22 39.35 -4.66 10.81
C GLY A 22 38.08 -3.85 11.10
N ILE A 23 36.87 -4.41 11.13
CA ILE A 23 35.61 -3.63 11.30
C ILE A 23 34.83 -4.03 12.58
N GLY A 24 35.44 -4.82 13.47
CA GLY A 24 34.76 -5.34 14.67
C GLY A 24 34.65 -4.40 15.88
N SER A 25 35.45 -3.33 15.95
CA SER A 25 35.59 -2.51 17.16
C SER A 25 34.94 -1.12 17.06
N ALA A 26 34.83 -0.52 15.87
CA ALA A 26 34.16 0.77 15.67
C ALA A 26 32.62 0.65 15.75
N TRP A 27 32.05 -0.48 15.33
CA TRP A 27 30.61 -0.73 15.34
C TRP A 27 30.02 -0.93 16.75
N ARG A 28 30.79 -1.50 17.69
CA ARG A 28 30.33 -1.73 19.07
C ARG A 28 30.25 -0.46 19.92
N LYS A 29 30.94 0.61 19.53
CA LYS A 29 30.86 1.91 20.21
C LYS A 29 29.64 2.73 19.77
N TYR A 30 29.16 2.56 18.54
CA TYR A 30 28.03 3.34 18.01
C TYR A 30 26.67 2.88 18.57
N ILE A 31 26.51 1.58 18.84
CA ILE A 31 25.25 1.02 19.38
C ILE A 31 25.06 1.31 20.89
N ARG A 32 26.10 1.71 21.62
CA ARG A 32 26.03 1.87 23.09
C ARG A 32 25.54 3.24 23.58
N LYS A 33 25.23 4.20 22.70
CA LYS A 33 24.89 5.58 23.10
C LYS A 33 23.47 6.07 22.80
N GLU A 34 22.61 5.28 22.14
CA GLU A 34 21.20 5.63 22.02
C GLU A 34 20.35 4.85 23.03
N ARG A 35 19.65 5.62 23.87
CA ARG A 35 18.66 5.16 24.84
C ARG A 35 17.53 4.44 24.10
N TRP A 36 17.55 3.11 24.10
CA TRP A 36 16.37 2.30 23.85
C TRP A 36 15.46 2.38 25.08
N GLN A 37 14.58 3.39 25.12
CA GLN A 37 13.44 3.38 26.03
C GLN A 37 12.17 3.00 25.26
N SER A 38 11.59 1.88 25.66
CA SER A 38 10.28 1.31 25.26
C SER A 38 10.16 0.67 23.87
N LEU A 39 10.68 -0.55 23.72
CA LEU A 39 10.06 -1.53 22.81
C LEU A 39 8.99 -2.32 23.61
N ARG A 40 7.72 -2.18 23.24
CA ARG A 40 6.63 -3.03 23.76
C ARG A 40 6.56 -4.31 22.93
N ALA A 41 6.66 -5.46 23.58
CA ALA A 41 6.49 -6.75 22.91
C ALA A 41 5.00 -7.14 22.92
N TRP A 42 4.49 -7.54 21.76
CA TRP A 42 3.10 -7.94 21.56
C TRP A 42 2.99 -9.45 21.53
N LYS A 43 1.96 -10.01 22.19
CA LYS A 43 1.52 -11.39 21.93
C LYS A 43 0.14 -11.33 21.29
N ILE A 44 0.07 -11.71 20.02
CA ILE A 44 -1.16 -11.77 19.25
C ILE A 44 -1.62 -13.22 19.22
N GLY A 45 -2.85 -13.47 19.70
CA GLY A 45 -3.49 -14.78 19.70
C GLY A 45 -4.66 -14.84 18.72
N VAL A 46 -4.85 -15.98 18.06
CA VAL A 46 -6.01 -16.23 17.21
C VAL A 46 -6.78 -17.43 17.74
N ARG A 47 -8.06 -17.23 18.09
CA ARG A 47 -8.99 -18.30 18.46
C ARG A 47 -10.28 -18.11 17.66
N ASN A 48 -10.73 -19.16 16.96
CA ASN A 48 -11.95 -19.17 16.15
C ASN A 48 -12.06 -17.99 15.13
N GLY A 49 -10.96 -17.64 14.47
CA GLY A 49 -10.97 -16.58 13.46
C GLY A 49 -10.94 -15.14 14.01
N GLN A 50 -10.92 -14.95 15.33
CA GLN A 50 -10.78 -13.62 15.95
C GLN A 50 -9.32 -13.37 16.38
N ILE A 51 -8.80 -12.18 16.05
CA ILE A 51 -7.45 -11.73 16.40
C ILE A 51 -7.53 -10.83 17.64
N GLY A 52 -6.89 -11.24 18.73
CA GLY A 52 -6.73 -10.43 19.94
C GLY A 52 -5.26 -10.13 20.20
N VAL A 53 -4.97 -8.91 20.69
CA VAL A 53 -3.61 -8.45 21.00
C VAL A 53 -3.48 -8.22 22.50
N LEU A 54 -2.60 -8.99 23.16
CA LEU A 54 -2.25 -8.81 24.58
C LEU A 54 -0.90 -8.08 24.72
N GLU A 55 -0.88 -7.08 25.59
CA GLU A 55 0.31 -6.29 25.91
C GLU A 55 1.05 -6.90 27.10
N TRP A 56 2.35 -7.16 26.96
CA TRP A 56 3.20 -7.56 28.07
C TRP A 56 3.82 -6.31 28.70
N ARG A 57 3.44 -6.00 29.94
CA ARG A 57 4.14 -5.00 30.77
C ARG A 57 5.24 -5.72 31.54
N SER A 58 6.50 -5.36 31.29
CA SER A 58 7.58 -5.70 32.22
C SER A 58 7.29 -5.00 33.56
N HIS A 59 7.15 -5.75 34.63
CA HIS A 59 7.21 -5.18 35.97
C HIS A 59 8.59 -4.54 36.18
N GLU A 60 8.63 -3.26 36.54
CA GLU A 60 9.84 -2.62 37.04
C GLU A 60 10.32 -3.32 38.34
N PRO A 61 11.63 -3.42 38.60
CA PRO A 61 12.11 -3.92 39.87
C PRO A 61 11.79 -2.89 40.97
N LEU A 62 11.12 -3.34 42.02
CA LEU A 62 10.95 -2.57 43.25
C LEU A 62 12.33 -2.18 43.80
N SER A 63 12.69 -0.90 43.71
CA SER A 63 13.82 -0.34 44.44
C SER A 63 13.43 -0.19 45.91
N GLY A 64 13.59 -1.28 46.66
CA GLY A 64 13.49 -1.31 48.11
C GLY A 64 14.88 -1.48 48.72
N SER A 65 15.45 -0.38 49.19
CA SER A 65 16.54 -0.37 50.16
C SER A 65 16.07 -1.07 51.44
N ASN A 66 16.73 -2.15 51.83
CA ASN A 66 16.96 -2.43 53.25
C ASN A 66 18.08 -3.47 53.40
N SER A 67 19.17 -3.00 53.97
CA SER A 67 20.22 -3.77 54.59
C SER A 67 19.70 -4.50 55.84
N SER A 68 19.84 -5.82 55.90
CA SER A 68 20.21 -6.51 57.13
C SER A 68 20.60 -7.96 56.84
N SER A 69 21.78 -8.29 57.35
CA SER A 69 22.38 -9.61 57.46
C SER A 69 21.50 -10.62 58.19
N LEU A 70 21.51 -11.89 57.77
CA LEU A 70 21.93 -13.04 58.62
C LEU A 70 21.76 -14.40 57.93
N SER A 71 22.89 -15.12 57.88
CA SER A 71 23.13 -16.57 57.99
C SER A 71 22.21 -17.62 57.32
N SER A 72 22.88 -18.42 56.49
CA SER A 72 22.75 -19.86 56.28
C SER A 72 21.91 -20.68 57.27
N ARG A 73 21.03 -21.53 56.73
CA ARG A 73 20.91 -22.95 57.10
C ARG A 73 20.09 -23.74 56.08
N SER A 74 20.66 -24.83 55.62
CA SER A 74 20.01 -25.91 54.89
C SER A 74 19.27 -26.82 55.87
N THR A 75 18.05 -27.24 55.56
CA THR A 75 17.62 -28.65 55.68
C THR A 75 16.27 -28.88 55.01
N ARG A 76 16.09 -30.13 54.60
CA ARG A 76 15.13 -30.71 53.67
C ARG A 76 14.04 -31.45 54.47
N LEU A 77 12.93 -31.83 53.80
CA LEU A 77 11.91 -32.85 54.17
C LEU A 77 10.78 -32.35 55.10
N ARG A 78 9.48 -32.69 55.00
CA ARG A 78 8.62 -33.66 54.26
C ARG A 78 7.29 -32.91 54.01
N GLY A 79 6.52 -33.13 52.94
CA GLY A 79 5.82 -34.38 52.65
C GLY A 79 4.56 -34.51 53.50
N GLY A 80 3.47 -33.82 53.12
CA GLY A 80 2.15 -33.93 53.71
C GLY A 80 1.09 -33.70 52.64
N ALA A 81 0.56 -34.79 52.10
CA ALA A 81 -0.49 -34.77 51.08
C ALA A 81 -1.86 -34.61 51.73
N SER A 82 -2.62 -33.60 51.33
CA SER A 82 -4.07 -33.59 51.44
C SER A 82 -4.67 -33.19 50.10
N ARG A 83 -5.22 -34.18 49.39
CA ARG A 83 -6.10 -34.00 48.24
C ARG A 83 -7.30 -33.15 48.67
N LEU A 84 -7.53 -32.01 48.03
CA LEU A 84 -8.83 -31.32 48.02
C LEU A 84 -8.92 -30.40 46.78
N ASN A 85 -9.86 -30.74 45.90
CA ASN A 85 -10.63 -29.87 44.99
C ASN A 85 -9.90 -29.03 43.91
N GLY A 86 -9.38 -29.71 42.89
CA GLY A 86 -9.02 -29.11 41.59
C GLY A 86 -10.20 -28.85 40.63
N ALA A 87 -11.45 -29.14 41.01
CA ALA A 87 -12.62 -29.08 40.12
C ALA A 87 -13.60 -27.92 40.41
N LYS A 88 -13.29 -27.01 41.35
CA LYS A 88 -14.18 -25.87 41.70
C LYS A 88 -13.57 -24.48 41.51
N ARG A 89 -12.43 -24.37 40.82
CA ARG A 89 -11.83 -23.06 40.50
C ARG A 89 -11.53 -22.84 39.01
N TRP A 90 -12.21 -23.62 38.15
CA TRP A 90 -12.09 -23.57 36.69
C TRP A 90 -13.41 -23.29 35.96
N ASN A 91 -14.43 -22.81 36.69
CA ASN A 91 -15.74 -22.46 36.12
C ASN A 91 -16.18 -21.01 36.33
N GLU A 92 -15.29 -20.11 36.76
CA GLU A 92 -15.62 -18.68 36.95
C GLU A 92 -14.93 -17.73 35.94
N LEU A 93 -14.31 -18.25 34.88
CA LEU A 93 -13.65 -17.43 33.84
C LEU A 93 -14.16 -17.64 32.41
N ASN A 94 -15.28 -18.33 32.23
CA ASN A 94 -15.95 -18.43 30.92
C ASN A 94 -17.31 -17.75 30.98
N HIS A 95 -17.33 -16.42 31.05
CA HIS A 95 -18.44 -15.68 30.46
C HIS A 95 -18.20 -15.65 28.96
N PHE A 96 -18.97 -16.47 28.26
CA PHE A 96 -19.10 -16.48 26.82
C PHE A 96 -19.45 -15.07 26.34
N TYR A 97 -18.61 -14.48 25.49
CA TYR A 97 -19.02 -13.38 24.64
C TYR A 97 -19.97 -13.97 23.59
N GLU A 98 -21.29 -13.87 23.82
CA GLU A 98 -22.23 -13.82 22.72
C GLU A 98 -21.88 -12.58 21.89
N LEU A 99 -21.16 -12.78 20.79
CA LEU A 99 -20.89 -11.74 19.83
C LEU A 99 -22.16 -11.48 19.05
N GLN A 100 -22.85 -10.41 19.43
CA GLN A 100 -23.88 -9.82 18.62
C GLN A 100 -23.27 -9.44 17.27
N TYR A 101 -23.86 -9.97 16.19
CA TYR A 101 -23.65 -9.47 14.84
C TYR A 101 -24.11 -8.02 14.81
N PHE A 102 -23.20 -7.08 15.05
CA PHE A 102 -23.49 -5.68 14.80
C PHE A 102 -23.55 -5.50 13.29
N LYS A 103 -24.77 -5.38 12.77
CA LYS A 103 -25.02 -4.67 11.51
C LYS A 103 -24.29 -3.33 11.62
N ILE A 104 -23.32 -3.12 10.73
CA ILE A 104 -22.78 -1.80 10.40
C ILE A 104 -24.00 -0.87 10.22
N PRO A 105 -23.98 0.39 10.68
CA PRO A 105 -24.86 1.41 10.11
C PRO A 105 -24.77 1.25 8.60
N SER A 106 -25.89 0.86 7.99
CA SER A 106 -25.82 -0.03 6.86
C SER A 106 -25.00 0.58 5.71
N VAL A 107 -24.05 -0.19 5.21
CA VAL A 107 -23.64 -0.17 3.80
C VAL A 107 -24.86 -0.03 2.86
N GLN A 108 -26.03 -0.52 3.27
CA GLN A 108 -27.30 -0.39 2.56
C GLN A 108 -27.83 1.06 2.44
N GLU A 109 -27.36 2.04 3.22
CA GLU A 109 -27.67 3.46 2.99
C GLU A 109 -26.78 4.06 1.89
N ALA A 110 -25.61 3.47 1.62
CA ALA A 110 -24.74 3.85 0.51
C ALA A 110 -25.17 3.28 -0.85
N ARG A 111 -26.18 2.40 -0.88
CA ARG A 111 -26.76 1.85 -2.12
C ARG A 111 -27.29 2.93 -3.09
N ALA A 112 -27.47 4.16 -2.62
CA ALA A 112 -28.16 5.21 -3.38
C ALA A 112 -27.25 6.23 -4.09
N ARG A 113 -25.91 6.15 -4.07
CA ARG A 113 -25.09 7.33 -4.46
C ARG A 113 -23.84 7.15 -5.32
N SER A 114 -23.62 6.02 -6.00
CA SER A 114 -22.65 6.02 -7.10
C SER A 114 -23.14 5.22 -8.30
N PRO A 115 -23.35 5.85 -9.47
CA PRO A 115 -23.74 5.16 -10.70
C PRO A 115 -22.61 4.37 -11.38
N GLY A 116 -21.43 4.23 -10.75
CA GLY A 116 -20.28 3.48 -11.26
C GLY A 116 -19.51 2.75 -10.16
N MET A 117 -18.62 1.84 -10.55
CA MET A 117 -17.76 1.02 -9.70
C MET A 117 -16.77 1.88 -8.90
N ASP A 118 -16.85 1.82 -7.57
CA ASP A 118 -15.96 2.54 -6.66
C ASP A 118 -15.41 1.64 -5.53
N LEU A 119 -14.60 2.18 -4.63
CA LEU A 119 -14.04 1.37 -3.54
C LEU A 119 -15.16 0.79 -2.65
N ARG A 120 -16.24 1.54 -2.43
CA ARG A 120 -17.29 1.17 -1.48
C ARG A 120 -18.12 0.01 -2.02
N SER A 121 -18.50 0.05 -3.29
CA SER A 121 -19.19 -1.07 -3.93
C SER A 121 -18.36 -2.36 -3.85
N PHE A 122 -17.04 -2.27 -4.01
CA PHE A 122 -16.15 -3.42 -3.83
C PHE A 122 -16.12 -3.94 -2.38
N LEU A 123 -16.05 -3.04 -1.39
CA LEU A 123 -16.03 -3.44 0.02
C LEU A 123 -17.34 -4.12 0.44
N ASP A 124 -18.45 -3.74 -0.19
CA ASP A 124 -19.76 -4.36 0.03
C ASP A 124 -19.77 -5.79 -0.52
N ASP A 125 -19.33 -5.96 -1.78
CA ASP A 125 -19.18 -7.26 -2.42
C ASP A 125 -18.22 -8.17 -1.63
N LEU A 126 -17.12 -7.60 -1.14
CA LEU A 126 -16.13 -8.33 -0.34
C LEU A 126 -16.74 -8.88 0.94
N GLN A 127 -17.50 -8.05 1.67
CA GLN A 127 -18.14 -8.47 2.91
C GLN A 127 -19.26 -9.48 2.67
N GLU A 128 -19.97 -9.40 1.54
CA GLU A 128 -21.00 -10.38 1.19
C GLU A 128 -20.39 -11.72 0.75
N ARG A 129 -19.36 -11.70 -0.09
CA ARG A 129 -18.83 -12.90 -0.77
C ARG A 129 -17.64 -13.55 -0.05
N LEU A 130 -16.89 -12.78 0.73
CA LEU A 130 -15.70 -13.21 1.47
C LEU A 130 -15.70 -12.59 2.90
N PRO A 131 -16.74 -12.86 3.72
CA PRO A 131 -16.94 -12.16 5.01
C PRO A 131 -15.80 -12.32 6.02
N TYR A 132 -15.05 -13.43 5.97
CA TYR A 132 -13.92 -13.68 6.86
C TYR A 132 -12.62 -13.02 6.42
N ASP A 133 -12.63 -12.34 5.27
CA ASP A 133 -11.46 -11.75 4.62
C ASP A 133 -11.36 -10.24 4.87
N PHE A 134 -12.25 -9.69 5.70
CA PHE A 134 -12.30 -8.28 6.12
C PHE A 134 -12.27 -8.16 7.64
N VAL A 135 -11.29 -7.43 8.17
CA VAL A 135 -11.09 -7.25 9.61
C VAL A 135 -10.99 -5.76 9.94
N ARG A 136 -11.75 -5.34 10.95
CA ARG A 136 -11.70 -3.98 11.50
C ARG A 136 -10.74 -3.93 12.67
N VAL A 137 -9.91 -2.89 12.71
CA VAL A 137 -8.97 -2.63 13.79
C VAL A 137 -9.37 -1.31 14.45
N GLU A 138 -10.08 -1.43 15.57
CA GLU A 138 -10.62 -0.28 16.33
C GLU A 138 -9.56 0.42 17.18
N ARG A 139 -8.44 -0.27 17.41
CA ARG A 139 -7.30 0.24 18.17
C ARG A 139 -6.64 1.37 17.38
N THR A 140 -6.28 2.45 18.08
CA THR A 140 -5.43 3.49 17.52
C THR A 140 -4.07 2.92 17.10
N VAL A 141 -3.64 3.28 15.89
CA VAL A 141 -2.35 2.87 15.30
C VAL A 141 -1.63 4.09 14.72
N SER A 142 -0.29 4.07 14.74
CA SER A 142 0.54 5.06 14.07
C SER A 142 1.13 4.48 12.77
N PRO A 143 0.62 4.88 11.58
CA PRO A 143 1.15 4.42 10.30
C PRO A 143 2.61 4.83 10.07
N ARG A 144 3.02 5.99 10.60
CA ARG A 144 4.40 6.50 10.53
C ARG A 144 5.38 5.75 11.45
N GLN A 145 4.88 5.13 12.53
CA GLN A 145 5.69 4.35 13.49
C GLN A 145 5.53 2.83 13.31
N PHE A 146 5.21 2.38 12.09
CA PHE A 146 5.21 0.96 11.70
C PHE A 146 4.14 0.09 12.36
N ASP A 147 3.20 0.61 13.15
CA ASP A 147 2.15 -0.20 13.78
C ASP A 147 1.34 -1.00 12.74
N VAL A 148 1.01 -0.34 11.63
CA VAL A 148 0.26 -0.91 10.50
C VAL A 148 1.07 -2.03 9.84
N THR A 149 2.31 -1.77 9.43
CA THR A 149 3.14 -2.75 8.72
C THR A 149 3.61 -3.89 9.62
N ALA A 150 3.82 -3.65 10.91
CA ALA A 150 4.12 -4.70 11.87
C ALA A 150 2.94 -5.69 12.03
N LEU A 151 1.71 -5.19 12.06
CA LEU A 151 0.51 -6.05 12.11
C LEU A 151 0.35 -6.84 10.81
N LEU A 152 0.51 -6.19 9.66
CA LEU A 152 0.44 -6.85 8.35
C LEU A 152 1.50 -7.95 8.22
N GLN A 153 2.76 -7.67 8.60
CA GLN A 153 3.84 -8.64 8.62
C GLN A 153 3.56 -9.81 9.57
N HIS A 154 3.01 -9.54 10.75
CA HIS A 154 2.65 -10.58 11.70
C HIS A 154 1.62 -11.56 11.13
N LEU A 155 0.60 -11.04 10.43
CA LEU A 155 -0.42 -11.86 9.78
C LEU A 155 0.15 -12.63 8.58
N GLU A 156 0.99 -11.99 7.78
CA GLU A 156 1.68 -12.62 6.66
C GLU A 156 2.57 -13.79 7.10
N ASN A 157 3.27 -13.67 8.25
CA ASN A 157 4.03 -14.77 8.86
C ASN A 157 3.15 -15.97 9.24
N GLN A 158 1.86 -15.74 9.48
CA GLN A 158 0.86 -16.78 9.72
C GLN A 158 0.14 -17.23 8.44
N LYS A 159 0.58 -16.75 7.27
CA LYS A 159 -0.06 -16.96 5.97
C LYS A 159 -1.50 -16.45 5.91
N LYS A 160 -1.81 -15.37 6.64
CA LYS A 160 -3.11 -14.70 6.65
C LYS A 160 -3.01 -13.36 5.96
N PHE A 161 -3.95 -13.08 5.08
CA PHE A 161 -3.94 -11.88 4.25
C PHE A 161 -5.30 -11.16 4.23
N PRO A 162 -5.97 -10.93 5.39
CA PRO A 162 -7.23 -10.20 5.38
C PRO A 162 -7.00 -8.76 4.93
N VAL A 163 -8.04 -8.15 4.38
CA VAL A 163 -8.16 -6.70 4.30
C VAL A 163 -8.27 -6.17 5.72
N LEU A 164 -7.46 -5.15 6.05
CA LEU A 164 -7.52 -4.48 7.34
C LEU A 164 -8.06 -3.07 7.14
N LEU A 165 -9.15 -2.74 7.85
CA LEU A 165 -9.64 -1.38 8.01
C LEU A 165 -9.25 -0.88 9.40
N PHE A 166 -8.25 -0.02 9.47
CA PHE A 166 -7.88 0.68 10.69
C PHE A 166 -8.80 1.90 10.85
N GLU A 167 -9.62 1.90 11.89
CA GLU A 167 -10.65 2.95 12.07
C GLU A 167 -10.08 4.23 12.65
N LYS A 168 -9.01 4.13 13.43
CA LYS A 168 -8.42 5.24 14.18
C LYS A 168 -6.92 5.38 13.92
N PRO A 169 -6.46 5.47 12.66
CA PRO A 169 -5.05 5.74 12.40
C PRO A 169 -4.71 7.17 12.82
N LEU A 170 -3.46 7.41 13.19
CA LEU A 170 -2.94 8.76 13.37
C LEU A 170 -2.51 9.35 12.02
N ASP A 171 -2.69 10.67 11.86
CA ASP A 171 -2.11 11.46 10.77
C ASP A 171 -0.58 11.65 10.95
N LEU A 172 0.06 12.40 10.06
CA LEU A 172 1.51 12.66 10.16
C LEU A 172 1.90 13.63 11.27
N ASN A 173 0.93 14.36 11.83
CA ASN A 173 1.10 15.20 13.01
C ASN A 173 0.92 14.42 14.33
N GLY A 174 0.54 13.15 14.27
CA GLY A 174 0.27 12.32 15.45
C GLY A 174 -1.12 12.53 16.06
N LYS A 175 -2.04 13.19 15.35
CA LYS A 175 -3.44 13.38 15.76
C LYS A 175 -4.31 12.28 15.16
N PRO A 176 -5.50 11.97 15.73
CA PRO A 176 -6.46 11.10 15.08
C PRO A 176 -6.77 11.61 13.66
N SER A 177 -6.58 10.75 12.67
CA SER A 177 -6.91 11.04 11.27
C SER A 177 -8.42 11.10 11.09
N ALA A 178 -8.89 12.01 10.23
CA ALA A 178 -10.27 12.03 9.77
C ALA A 178 -10.59 10.85 8.82
N PHE A 179 -9.57 10.21 8.28
CA PHE A 179 -9.67 9.14 7.30
C PHE A 179 -9.29 7.80 7.94
N PRO A 180 -10.13 6.76 7.87
CA PRO A 180 -9.70 5.40 8.16
C PRO A 180 -8.68 4.93 7.12
N LEU A 181 -7.83 3.98 7.51
CA LEU A 181 -6.75 3.45 6.68
C LEU A 181 -7.07 2.02 6.24
N LEU A 182 -7.03 1.76 4.94
CA LEU A 182 -7.29 0.47 4.33
C LEU A 182 -5.99 -0.15 3.78
N SER A 183 -5.77 -1.41 4.11
CA SER A 183 -4.57 -2.17 3.74
C SER A 183 -4.93 -3.53 3.16
N ASN A 184 -3.99 -4.14 2.41
CA ASN A 184 -4.08 -5.51 1.91
C ASN A 184 -5.22 -5.75 0.91
N VAL A 185 -5.74 -4.73 0.23
CA VAL A 185 -6.86 -4.89 -0.73
C VAL A 185 -6.55 -5.96 -1.79
N PHE A 186 -5.30 -6.05 -2.25
CA PHE A 186 -4.88 -6.92 -3.35
C PHE A 186 -4.13 -8.17 -2.90
N ALA A 187 -3.90 -8.36 -1.60
CA ALA A 187 -3.04 -9.44 -1.10
C ALA A 187 -3.55 -10.88 -1.38
N THR A 188 -4.73 -11.07 -1.97
CA THR A 188 -5.21 -12.36 -2.47
C THR A 188 -5.74 -12.25 -3.90
N ARG A 189 -5.51 -13.29 -4.70
CA ARG A 189 -6.04 -13.36 -6.08
C ARG A 189 -7.56 -13.38 -6.07
N GLN A 190 -8.17 -14.04 -5.09
CA GLN A 190 -9.63 -14.12 -4.92
C GLN A 190 -10.27 -12.72 -4.85
N ARG A 191 -9.64 -11.76 -4.16
CA ARG A 191 -10.13 -10.38 -4.11
C ARG A 191 -9.96 -9.65 -5.44
N CYS A 192 -8.85 -9.86 -6.14
CA CYS A 192 -8.69 -9.32 -7.49
C CYS A 192 -9.70 -9.92 -8.48
N THR A 193 -10.05 -11.20 -8.34
CA THR A 193 -11.10 -11.87 -9.12
C THR A 193 -12.47 -11.27 -8.85
N LEU A 194 -12.80 -11.08 -7.56
CA LEU A 194 -14.03 -10.40 -7.17
C LEU A 194 -14.10 -8.98 -7.74
N ALA A 195 -12.98 -8.25 -7.74
CA ALA A 195 -12.91 -6.92 -8.33
C ALA A 195 -13.16 -6.89 -9.86
N LEU A 196 -12.99 -8.01 -10.57
CA LEU A 196 -13.38 -8.10 -11.98
C LEU A 196 -14.82 -8.61 -12.16
N GLY A 197 -15.62 -8.69 -11.09
CA GLY A 197 -16.99 -9.22 -11.12
C GLY A 197 -17.06 -10.74 -11.32
N MET A 198 -15.96 -11.45 -11.07
CA MET A 198 -15.87 -12.91 -11.21
C MET A 198 -16.05 -13.61 -9.86
N LYS A 199 -16.32 -14.92 -9.89
CA LYS A 199 -16.46 -15.72 -8.67
C LYS A 199 -15.07 -15.93 -8.04
N PRO A 200 -14.90 -15.78 -6.71
CA PRO A 200 -13.60 -16.00 -6.05
C PRO A 200 -12.96 -17.37 -6.33
N ALA A 201 -13.74 -18.41 -6.66
CA ALA A 201 -13.22 -19.73 -7.03
C ALA A 201 -12.40 -19.72 -8.33
N ASP A 202 -12.61 -18.73 -9.19
CA ASP A 202 -11.98 -18.60 -10.51
C ASP A 202 -10.62 -17.87 -10.45
N SER A 203 -10.02 -17.78 -9.27
CA SER A 203 -8.87 -16.88 -9.01
C SER A 203 -7.52 -17.32 -9.55
N GLN A 204 -7.47 -18.40 -10.33
CA GLN A 204 -6.23 -18.93 -10.90
C GLN A 204 -6.10 -18.53 -12.37
N LEU A 205 -6.03 -19.51 -13.27
CA LEU A 205 -5.95 -19.28 -14.71
C LEU A 205 -7.14 -18.49 -15.28
N PRO A 206 -8.41 -18.71 -14.88
CA PRO A 206 -9.53 -17.95 -15.43
C PRO A 206 -9.40 -16.45 -15.21
N LEU A 207 -8.89 -16.02 -14.05
CA LEU A 207 -8.59 -14.61 -13.76
C LEU A 207 -7.61 -14.02 -14.78
N SER A 208 -6.49 -14.70 -15.04
CA SER A 208 -5.45 -14.21 -15.97
C SER A 208 -5.98 -14.12 -17.40
N LEU A 209 -6.79 -15.11 -17.82
CA LEU A 209 -7.42 -15.13 -19.15
C LEU A 209 -8.49 -14.04 -19.30
N GLU A 210 -9.26 -13.78 -18.25
CA GLU A 210 -10.24 -12.70 -18.27
C GLU A 210 -9.56 -11.33 -18.32
N TYR A 211 -8.47 -11.14 -17.56
CA TYR A 211 -7.66 -9.92 -17.67
C TYR A 211 -7.16 -9.74 -19.10
N ALA A 212 -6.54 -10.77 -19.68
CA ALA A 212 -6.03 -10.77 -21.05
C ALA A 212 -7.12 -10.39 -22.07
N ARG A 213 -8.33 -10.96 -21.91
CA ARG A 213 -9.49 -10.65 -22.76
C ARG A 213 -9.93 -9.19 -22.67
N ARG A 214 -9.89 -8.60 -21.47
CA ARG A 214 -10.28 -7.19 -21.25
C ARG A 214 -9.20 -6.23 -21.73
N GLU A 215 -7.93 -6.57 -21.54
CA GLU A 215 -6.78 -5.78 -21.96
C GLU A 215 -6.75 -5.54 -23.48
N ASP A 216 -7.21 -6.47 -24.31
CA ASP A 216 -7.27 -6.30 -25.77
C ASP A 216 -8.31 -5.25 -26.23
N ARG A 217 -9.04 -4.62 -25.31
CA ARG A 217 -10.09 -3.64 -25.60
C ARG A 217 -9.73 -2.27 -25.03
N MET A 218 -10.54 -1.29 -25.42
CA MET A 218 -10.57 0.04 -24.83
C MET A 218 -12.03 0.44 -24.67
N ILE A 219 -12.36 1.08 -23.55
CA ILE A 219 -13.68 1.64 -23.31
C ILE A 219 -13.47 3.11 -22.98
N ALA A 220 -13.90 4.00 -23.88
CA ALA A 220 -13.71 5.44 -23.71
C ALA A 220 -14.31 5.92 -22.37
N PRO A 221 -13.61 6.78 -21.62
CA PRO A 221 -14.14 7.34 -20.38
C PRO A 221 -15.28 8.31 -20.67
N VAL A 222 -16.09 8.60 -19.65
CA VAL A 222 -17.15 9.61 -19.71
C VAL A 222 -16.86 10.76 -18.75
N THR A 223 -17.04 12.00 -19.19
CA THR A 223 -16.90 13.16 -18.31
C THR A 223 -18.23 13.46 -17.62
N VAL A 224 -18.21 13.66 -16.32
CA VAL A 224 -19.36 14.00 -15.49
C VAL A 224 -19.19 15.39 -14.85
N PRO A 225 -20.28 16.15 -14.66
CA PRO A 225 -20.20 17.44 -14.00
C PRO A 225 -19.73 17.29 -12.55
N ARG A 226 -19.11 18.35 -12.01
CA ARG A 226 -18.58 18.37 -10.63
C ARG A 226 -19.60 17.92 -9.58
N GLY A 227 -20.87 18.32 -9.71
CA GLY A 227 -21.93 17.92 -8.78
C GLY A 227 -22.27 16.43 -8.77
N ALA A 228 -21.82 15.68 -9.78
CA ALA A 228 -21.98 14.23 -9.89
C ALA A 228 -20.69 13.46 -9.60
N ALA A 229 -19.63 14.12 -9.10
CA ALA A 229 -18.34 13.52 -8.80
C ALA A 229 -18.12 13.46 -7.27
N PRO A 230 -18.29 12.28 -6.63
CA PRO A 230 -18.12 12.14 -5.18
C PRO A 230 -16.77 12.64 -4.64
N VAL A 231 -15.68 12.50 -5.41
CA VAL A 231 -14.34 12.99 -5.02
C VAL A 231 -14.31 14.51 -4.80
N LYS A 232 -15.31 15.26 -5.28
CA LYS A 232 -15.38 16.73 -5.19
C LYS A 232 -16.25 17.25 -4.04
N GLU A 233 -16.70 16.37 -3.13
CA GLU A 233 -17.50 16.77 -1.96
C GLU A 233 -16.75 17.71 -1.01
N VAL A 234 -15.46 17.46 -0.80
CA VAL A 234 -14.57 18.32 -0.02
C VAL A 234 -13.37 18.70 -0.88
N ILE A 235 -13.05 20.00 -0.92
CA ILE A 235 -11.97 20.55 -1.72
C ILE A 235 -11.09 21.42 -0.82
N LYS A 236 -9.81 21.08 -0.76
CA LYS A 236 -8.76 21.81 -0.05
C LYS A 236 -7.76 22.33 -1.08
N ARG A 237 -7.54 23.64 -1.14
CA ARG A 237 -6.65 24.29 -2.12
C ARG A 237 -5.60 25.13 -1.41
N GLY A 238 -4.47 25.36 -2.07
CA GLY A 238 -3.40 26.22 -1.52
C GLY A 238 -2.93 25.68 -0.18
N ASP A 239 -2.87 26.52 0.85
CA ASP A 239 -2.38 26.13 2.18
C ASP A 239 -3.24 25.09 2.90
N GLU A 240 -4.51 24.97 2.54
CA GLU A 240 -5.38 23.92 3.09
C GLU A 240 -5.04 22.52 2.54
N ALA A 241 -4.34 22.43 1.41
CA ALA A 241 -3.98 21.18 0.74
C ALA A 241 -2.78 20.49 1.44
N ASN A 242 -2.93 20.16 2.72
CA ASN A 242 -1.85 19.69 3.58
C ASN A 242 -1.80 18.15 3.67
N VAL A 243 -0.76 17.53 3.12
CA VAL A 243 -0.55 16.07 3.16
C VAL A 243 -0.23 15.55 4.56
N TYR A 244 0.10 16.40 5.53
CA TYR A 244 0.33 15.97 6.90
C TYR A 244 -0.95 15.56 7.62
N ASP A 245 -2.11 15.96 7.11
CA ASP A 245 -3.42 15.60 7.66
C ASP A 245 -3.88 14.19 7.22
N LEU A 246 -3.03 13.47 6.47
CA LEU A 246 -3.31 12.14 5.93
C LEU A 246 -2.59 11.04 6.75
N PRO A 247 -3.17 9.83 6.89
CA PRO A 247 -2.57 8.72 7.63
C PRO A 247 -1.53 7.95 6.78
N VAL A 248 -0.54 8.67 6.23
CA VAL A 248 0.44 8.08 5.28
C VAL A 248 1.36 7.07 5.97
N VAL A 249 1.56 5.92 5.34
CA VAL A 249 2.32 4.80 5.89
C VAL A 249 3.82 4.99 5.69
N ARG A 250 4.61 4.66 6.70
CA ARG A 250 6.05 4.38 6.53
C ARG A 250 6.23 2.87 6.53
N HIS A 251 6.70 2.30 5.43
CA HIS A 251 6.62 0.85 5.25
C HIS A 251 7.74 0.12 5.99
N HIS A 252 8.98 0.57 5.82
CA HIS A 252 10.16 -0.14 6.27
C HIS A 252 11.12 0.74 7.08
N ALA A 253 11.95 0.08 7.89
CA ALA A 253 12.83 0.75 8.86
C ALA A 253 13.78 1.78 8.24
N MET A 254 14.34 1.53 7.05
CA MET A 254 15.24 2.48 6.39
C MET A 254 14.54 3.49 5.47
N ASP A 255 13.22 3.40 5.30
CA ASP A 255 12.48 4.43 4.55
C ASP A 255 12.65 5.76 5.31
N PRO A 256 13.14 6.86 4.71
CA PRO A 256 13.45 8.08 5.44
C PRO A 256 12.20 8.85 5.91
N ALA A 257 11.05 8.59 5.29
CA ALA A 257 9.77 9.24 5.58
C ALA A 257 8.60 8.31 5.20
N PRO A 258 7.36 8.65 5.56
CA PRO A 258 6.15 8.06 4.98
C PRO A 258 6.05 8.28 3.46
N TYR A 259 5.38 7.36 2.77
CA TYR A 259 5.22 7.37 1.32
C TYR A 259 3.76 7.22 0.92
N ILE A 260 3.31 8.05 -0.02
CA ILE A 260 2.06 7.81 -0.76
C ILE A 260 2.42 6.92 -1.93
N ASP A 261 1.92 5.69 -1.90
CA ASP A 261 2.28 4.55 -2.74
C ASP A 261 1.18 4.19 -3.75
N MET A 262 0.48 5.23 -4.22
CA MET A 262 -0.66 5.14 -5.12
C MET A 262 -0.30 5.58 -6.55
N THR A 263 -1.30 5.94 -7.35
CA THR A 263 -1.15 6.12 -8.80
C THR A 263 -1.14 7.58 -9.25
N PRO A 264 0.02 8.19 -9.52
CA PRO A 264 0.11 9.42 -10.29
C PRO A 264 -0.41 9.26 -11.72
N VAL A 265 -1.27 10.19 -12.10
CA VAL A 265 -1.80 10.38 -13.45
C VAL A 265 -1.16 11.62 -14.06
N MET A 266 -0.66 11.50 -15.29
CA MET A 266 -0.15 12.62 -16.08
C MET A 266 -0.77 12.60 -17.48
N LYS A 267 -0.98 13.77 -18.06
CA LYS A 267 -1.45 13.94 -19.44
C LYS A 267 -0.25 14.30 -20.32
N ASP A 268 -0.11 13.61 -21.46
CA ASP A 268 0.90 13.99 -22.44
C ASP A 268 0.60 15.39 -23.00
N PRO A 269 1.58 16.31 -23.02
CA PRO A 269 1.35 17.70 -23.41
C PRO A 269 1.15 17.91 -24.92
N ASP A 270 1.51 16.92 -25.75
CA ASP A 270 1.48 17.04 -27.20
C ASP A 270 0.31 16.24 -27.80
N GLU A 271 0.09 15.01 -27.33
CA GLU A 271 -0.92 14.09 -27.88
C GLU A 271 -2.18 13.98 -27.00
N GLY A 272 -2.12 14.44 -25.75
CA GLY A 272 -3.29 14.58 -24.88
C GLY A 272 -3.80 13.30 -24.22
N PHE A 273 -3.20 12.13 -24.48
CA PHE A 273 -3.52 10.88 -23.78
C PHE A 273 -3.07 10.92 -22.32
N TYR A 274 -3.75 10.16 -21.47
CA TYR A 274 -3.36 9.99 -20.06
C TYR A 274 -2.51 8.75 -19.84
N ASN A 275 -1.53 8.87 -18.94
CA ASN A 275 -0.80 7.75 -18.39
C ASN A 275 -0.95 7.69 -16.86
N ILE A 276 -1.16 6.49 -16.33
CA ILE A 276 -1.29 6.18 -14.92
C ILE A 276 -0.22 5.15 -14.56
N ALA A 277 0.43 5.30 -13.41
CA ALA A 277 1.34 4.28 -12.91
C ALA A 277 1.39 4.29 -11.39
N PHE A 278 1.62 3.13 -10.76
CA PHE A 278 2.03 3.10 -9.36
C PHE A 278 3.43 3.68 -9.21
N GLN A 279 3.54 4.76 -8.43
CA GLN A 279 4.81 5.42 -8.16
C GLN A 279 4.83 5.87 -6.71
N ARG A 280 5.96 5.65 -6.04
CA ARG A 280 6.13 6.10 -4.66
C ARG A 280 6.36 7.60 -4.61
N ASN A 281 5.70 8.25 -3.65
CA ASN A 281 5.79 9.68 -3.39
C ASN A 281 6.22 9.90 -1.94
N MET A 282 7.50 10.23 -1.74
CA MET A 282 8.06 10.51 -0.40
C MET A 282 7.45 11.79 0.15
N VAL A 283 6.90 11.76 1.37
CA VAL A 283 6.42 12.99 2.02
C VAL A 283 7.62 13.82 2.49
N LYS A 284 7.75 15.05 1.98
CA LYS A 284 8.87 15.96 2.29
C LYS A 284 8.46 17.24 3.01
N GLY A 285 7.18 17.58 2.94
CA GLY A 285 6.60 18.78 3.52
C GLY A 285 5.07 18.74 3.38
N PRO A 286 4.34 19.71 3.97
CA PRO A 286 2.88 19.74 3.92
C PRO A 286 2.32 19.82 2.50
N ARG A 287 3.06 20.41 1.56
CA ARG A 287 2.66 20.53 0.14
C ARG A 287 3.77 20.09 -0.83
N LYS A 288 4.63 19.18 -0.38
CA LYS A 288 5.84 18.79 -1.11
C LYS A 288 6.07 17.29 -1.04
N LEU A 289 6.13 16.65 -2.20
CA LEU A 289 6.41 15.23 -2.34
C LEU A 289 7.66 15.01 -3.21
N GLY A 290 8.43 13.96 -2.91
CA GLY A 290 9.48 13.46 -3.79
C GLY A 290 8.95 12.32 -4.65
N LEU A 291 9.06 12.42 -5.98
CA LEU A 291 8.48 11.47 -6.92
C LEU A 291 9.56 10.61 -7.58
N HIS A 292 9.48 9.28 -7.38
CA HIS A 292 10.34 8.35 -8.10
C HIS A 292 9.71 7.89 -9.42
N MET A 293 10.30 8.31 -10.53
CA MET A 293 9.95 7.78 -11.86
C MET A 293 11.07 6.88 -12.41
N SER A 294 10.70 5.67 -12.81
CA SER A 294 11.48 4.87 -13.74
C SER A 294 11.41 5.50 -15.15
N PRO A 295 12.40 5.26 -16.04
CA PRO A 295 12.39 5.78 -17.42
C PRO A 295 11.33 5.09 -18.28
N ARG A 296 10.06 5.39 -17.98
CA ARG A 296 8.82 4.89 -18.58
C ARG A 296 7.94 6.09 -18.96
N HIS A 297 6.65 5.87 -19.20
CA HIS A 297 5.76 6.87 -19.79
C HIS A 297 5.60 8.16 -18.98
N ASN A 298 5.34 8.12 -17.66
CA ASN A 298 5.32 9.35 -16.84
C ASN A 298 6.65 10.13 -16.93
N TRP A 299 7.79 9.43 -16.97
CA TRP A 299 9.09 10.07 -17.14
C TRP A 299 9.22 10.72 -18.52
N GLN A 300 8.75 10.07 -19.59
CA GLN A 300 8.73 10.64 -20.94
C GLN A 300 7.81 11.87 -21.03
N ILE A 301 6.61 11.81 -20.45
CA ILE A 301 5.67 12.95 -20.36
C ILE A 301 6.31 14.10 -19.58
N HIS A 302 6.96 13.80 -18.47
CA HIS A 302 7.66 14.81 -17.68
C HIS A 302 8.81 15.44 -18.48
N ARG A 303 9.61 14.64 -19.20
CA ARG A 303 10.71 15.11 -20.05
C ARG A 303 10.24 16.09 -21.13
N LYS A 304 9.15 15.81 -21.83
CA LYS A 304 8.55 16.72 -22.82
C LYS A 304 8.21 18.10 -22.23
N ASN A 305 7.71 18.12 -21.00
CA ASN A 305 7.41 19.37 -20.29
C ASN A 305 8.69 20.06 -19.77
N GLU A 306 9.61 19.30 -19.18
CA GLU A 306 10.88 19.79 -18.62
C GLU A 306 11.77 20.45 -19.71
N GLU A 307 11.81 19.89 -20.92
CA GLU A 307 12.52 20.46 -22.08
C GLU A 307 11.99 21.83 -22.51
N LYS A 308 10.71 22.10 -22.21
CA LYS A 308 10.05 23.38 -22.45
C LYS A 308 10.06 24.28 -21.20
N ASN A 309 10.79 23.88 -20.14
CA ASN A 309 10.79 24.50 -18.81
C ASN A 309 9.38 24.69 -18.22
N ARG A 310 8.48 23.73 -18.49
CA ARG A 310 7.10 23.75 -17.99
C ARG A 310 6.91 22.71 -16.88
N PRO A 311 6.16 23.04 -15.83
CA PRO A 311 5.76 22.03 -14.85
C PRO A 311 4.85 20.97 -15.50
N THR A 312 4.95 19.73 -15.05
CA THR A 312 4.06 18.65 -15.49
C THR A 312 2.87 18.53 -14.54
N PRO A 313 1.62 18.76 -15.00
CA PRO A 313 0.44 18.51 -14.19
C PRO A 313 0.38 17.04 -13.77
N VAL A 314 0.08 16.79 -12.48
CA VAL A 314 -0.02 15.44 -11.92
C VAL A 314 -1.17 15.36 -10.92
N ALA A 315 -1.94 14.28 -10.97
CA ALA A 315 -2.95 13.95 -9.97
C ALA A 315 -2.69 12.55 -9.41
N ILE A 316 -2.55 12.42 -8.09
CA ILE A 316 -2.37 11.13 -7.42
C ILE A 316 -3.75 10.64 -6.98
N VAL A 317 -4.21 9.53 -7.56
CA VAL A 317 -5.51 8.93 -7.25
C VAL A 317 -5.36 7.98 -6.06
N ILE A 318 -6.02 8.30 -4.96
CA ILE A 318 -5.96 7.54 -3.70
C ILE A 318 -7.34 6.95 -3.43
N SER A 319 -7.35 5.62 -3.30
CA SER A 319 -8.54 4.78 -3.15
C SER A 319 -9.55 4.92 -4.28
N HIS A 320 -9.70 3.84 -5.05
CA HIS A 320 -10.73 3.64 -6.07
C HIS A 320 -11.09 2.15 -6.07
N HIS A 321 -12.10 1.76 -6.84
CA HIS A 321 -12.40 0.35 -7.10
C HIS A 321 -11.11 -0.43 -7.45
N PRO A 322 -10.82 -1.62 -6.89
CA PRO A 322 -9.55 -2.34 -7.15
C PRO A 322 -9.29 -2.64 -8.63
N ALA A 323 -10.34 -2.79 -9.44
CA ALA A 323 -10.23 -2.91 -10.90
C ALA A 323 -9.59 -1.69 -11.59
N PHE A 324 -9.77 -0.47 -11.05
CA PHE A 324 -9.06 0.72 -11.52
C PHE A 324 -7.55 0.51 -11.43
N TYR A 325 -7.07 -0.01 -10.30
CA TYR A 325 -5.66 -0.24 -10.06
C TYR A 325 -5.09 -1.39 -10.89
N LEU A 326 -5.86 -2.47 -11.08
CA LEU A 326 -5.51 -3.54 -12.02
C LEU A 326 -5.37 -3.01 -13.45
N GLY A 327 -6.22 -2.05 -13.85
CA GLY A 327 -6.13 -1.36 -15.13
C GLY A 327 -4.93 -0.40 -15.23
N SER A 328 -4.60 0.31 -14.15
CA SER A 328 -3.47 1.25 -14.11
C SER A 328 -2.08 0.61 -14.23
N LEU A 329 -2.01 -0.72 -14.10
CA LEU A 329 -0.79 -1.50 -14.23
C LEU A 329 -0.69 -2.23 -15.57
N ASN A 330 -1.61 -1.91 -16.49
CA ASN A 330 -1.56 -2.40 -17.85
C ASN A 330 -0.26 -1.95 -18.53
N VAL A 331 0.40 -2.87 -19.25
CA VAL A 331 1.64 -2.57 -19.97
C VAL A 331 1.32 -2.22 -21.41
N SER A 332 0.67 -1.06 -21.61
CA SER A 332 0.36 -0.55 -22.94
C SER A 332 1.57 0.10 -23.62
N PRO A 333 1.58 0.22 -24.95
CA PRO A 333 2.49 1.13 -25.65
C PRO A 333 2.28 2.60 -25.26
N PHE A 334 3.33 3.42 -25.36
CA PHE A 334 3.22 4.88 -25.22
C PHE A 334 2.27 5.44 -26.29
N GLY A 335 1.42 6.40 -25.93
CA GLY A 335 0.38 6.94 -26.83
C GLY A 335 -1.02 6.38 -26.57
N VAL A 336 -1.14 5.25 -25.87
CA VAL A 336 -2.43 4.69 -25.48
C VAL A 336 -2.95 5.41 -24.25
N ASP A 337 -4.25 5.76 -24.25
CA ASP A 337 -4.90 6.40 -23.11
C ASP A 337 -5.27 5.38 -22.03
N ASP A 338 -4.62 5.50 -20.87
CA ASP A 338 -4.82 4.57 -19.76
C ASP A 338 -6.21 4.66 -19.13
N TYR A 339 -6.93 5.79 -19.24
CA TYR A 339 -8.31 5.84 -18.76
C TYR A 339 -9.22 4.92 -19.59
N ALA A 340 -8.95 4.80 -20.89
CA ALA A 340 -9.71 3.89 -21.75
C ALA A 340 -9.37 2.42 -21.47
N LYS A 341 -8.10 2.11 -21.15
CA LYS A 341 -7.67 0.78 -20.71
C LYS A 341 -8.24 0.40 -19.35
N VAL A 342 -8.23 1.34 -18.40
CA VAL A 342 -8.85 1.18 -17.09
C VAL A 342 -10.33 0.86 -17.25
N GLY A 343 -11.06 1.60 -18.10
CA GLY A 343 -12.47 1.31 -18.39
C GLY A 343 -12.68 -0.11 -18.92
N ALA A 344 -11.81 -0.58 -19.82
CA ALA A 344 -11.87 -1.94 -20.35
C ALA A 344 -11.67 -3.02 -19.26
N ILE A 345 -10.70 -2.83 -18.35
CA ILE A 345 -10.47 -3.74 -17.22
C ILE A 345 -11.61 -3.69 -16.21
N MET A 346 -12.16 -2.50 -15.91
CA MET A 346 -13.33 -2.35 -15.05
C MET A 346 -14.58 -3.00 -15.67
N GLY A 347 -14.69 -2.97 -16.99
CA GLY A 347 -15.86 -3.46 -17.73
C GLY A 347 -16.91 -2.38 -18.00
N GLU A 348 -16.62 -1.13 -17.63
CA GLU A 348 -17.50 0.02 -17.83
C GLU A 348 -16.68 1.31 -18.06
N PRO A 349 -17.26 2.36 -18.67
CA PRO A 349 -16.57 3.64 -18.85
C PRO A 349 -16.10 4.24 -17.54
N LEU A 350 -14.81 4.58 -17.45
CA LEU A 350 -14.30 5.32 -16.30
C LEU A 350 -14.93 6.72 -16.28
N ARG A 351 -15.58 7.08 -15.17
CA ARG A 351 -16.16 8.40 -14.97
C ARG A 351 -15.08 9.38 -14.51
N LEU A 352 -14.99 10.50 -15.21
CA LEU A 352 -13.98 11.53 -15.00
C LEU A 352 -14.63 12.87 -14.69
N THR A 353 -13.94 13.72 -13.93
CA THR A 353 -14.34 15.10 -13.70
C THR A 353 -13.13 16.04 -13.84
N SER A 354 -13.37 17.33 -14.01
CA SER A 354 -12.28 18.30 -14.15
C SER A 354 -11.45 18.44 -12.87
N SER A 355 -10.16 18.69 -13.02
CA SER A 355 -9.28 19.05 -11.92
C SER A 355 -9.68 20.38 -11.28
N GLU A 356 -9.29 20.60 -10.03
CA GLU A 356 -9.49 21.89 -9.34
C GLU A 356 -8.43 22.93 -9.68
N THR A 357 -7.20 22.51 -9.99
CA THR A 357 -6.02 23.39 -10.06
C THR A 357 -5.12 23.18 -11.29
N LEU A 358 -5.41 22.18 -12.11
CA LEU A 358 -4.63 21.80 -13.29
C LEU A 358 -5.31 22.19 -14.62
N GLY A 359 -6.44 22.89 -14.54
CA GLY A 359 -7.25 23.32 -15.69
C GLY A 359 -8.41 22.37 -16.00
N GLU A 360 -9.40 22.87 -16.73
CA GLU A 360 -10.62 22.12 -17.05
C GLU A 360 -10.35 20.92 -17.97
N ASP A 361 -9.32 20.98 -18.80
CA ASP A 361 -8.93 19.93 -19.72
C ASP A 361 -8.16 18.77 -19.06
N PHE A 362 -7.70 18.98 -17.81
CA PHE A 362 -7.09 17.92 -17.01
C PHE A 362 -8.18 17.21 -16.21
N LYS A 363 -8.32 15.90 -16.44
CA LYS A 363 -9.39 15.07 -15.89
C LYS A 363 -8.85 14.14 -14.81
N VAL A 364 -9.63 13.94 -13.77
CA VAL A 364 -9.36 13.03 -12.64
C VAL A 364 -10.53 12.07 -12.43
N PRO A 365 -10.32 10.85 -11.91
CA PRO A 365 -11.41 9.90 -11.66
C PRO A 365 -12.45 10.47 -10.69
N ALA A 366 -13.71 10.54 -11.13
CA ALA A 366 -14.80 11.16 -10.40
C ALA A 366 -15.18 10.39 -9.14
N ASP A 367 -15.02 9.06 -9.18
CA ASP A 367 -15.50 8.14 -8.15
C ASP A 367 -14.36 7.67 -7.21
N ALA A 368 -13.18 8.28 -7.25
CA ALA A 368 -12.15 8.09 -6.23
C ALA A 368 -12.65 8.52 -4.84
N GLU A 369 -12.06 7.98 -3.77
CA GLU A 369 -12.27 8.55 -2.43
C GLU A 369 -11.47 9.84 -2.26
N MET A 370 -10.26 9.91 -2.83
CA MET A 370 -9.36 11.05 -2.70
C MET A 370 -8.46 11.24 -3.93
N VAL A 371 -8.18 12.50 -4.27
CA VAL A 371 -7.19 12.89 -5.29
C VAL A 371 -6.31 14.00 -4.73
N ILE A 372 -5.00 13.86 -4.90
CA ILE A 372 -4.01 14.92 -4.62
C ILE A 372 -3.55 15.50 -5.96
N GLU A 373 -3.86 16.76 -6.22
CA GLU A 373 -3.42 17.48 -7.42
C GLU A 373 -2.12 18.24 -7.13
N GLY A 374 -1.26 18.33 -8.14
CA GLY A 374 -0.02 19.05 -8.05
C GLY A 374 0.71 19.19 -9.37
N ARG A 375 1.95 19.66 -9.28
CA ARG A 375 2.82 19.92 -10.42
C ARG A 375 4.20 19.37 -10.14
N VAL A 376 4.71 18.52 -11.05
CA VAL A 376 6.12 18.14 -11.03
C VAL A 376 6.93 19.32 -11.52
N LEU A 377 7.80 19.85 -10.66
CA LEU A 377 8.61 21.03 -10.95
C LEU A 377 9.69 20.68 -11.99
N PRO A 378 9.85 21.49 -13.07
CA PRO A 378 10.89 21.23 -14.06
C PRO A 378 12.25 21.55 -13.46
N ASN A 379 13.27 20.74 -13.75
CA ASN A 379 14.66 20.99 -13.34
C ASN A 379 14.91 21.03 -11.82
N VAL A 380 13.90 20.72 -10.98
CA VAL A 380 14.05 20.62 -9.51
C VAL A 380 14.14 19.16 -9.12
N LYS A 381 15.26 18.79 -8.49
CA LYS A 381 15.49 17.46 -7.95
C LYS A 381 15.99 17.53 -6.53
N GLU A 382 15.55 16.57 -5.73
CA GLU A 382 16.01 16.41 -4.36
C GLU A 382 16.20 14.94 -4.02
N VAL A 383 16.84 14.69 -2.88
CA VAL A 383 17.02 13.34 -2.34
C VAL A 383 15.66 12.65 -2.15
N GLU A 384 15.57 11.42 -2.64
CA GLU A 384 14.48 10.45 -2.47
C GLU A 384 15.08 9.06 -2.20
N GLY A 385 14.44 8.30 -1.32
CA GLY A 385 14.94 7.00 -0.88
C GLY A 385 16.07 7.10 0.16
N PRO A 386 16.64 5.97 0.62
CA PRO A 386 16.35 4.60 0.18
C PRO A 386 14.91 4.19 0.49
N PHE A 387 14.41 3.17 -0.21
CA PHE A 387 13.02 2.72 -0.03
C PHE A 387 12.93 1.20 -0.19
N GLY A 388 12.17 0.53 0.67
CA GLY A 388 11.91 -0.92 0.51
C GLY A 388 11.10 -1.17 -0.76
N GLU A 389 11.72 -1.80 -1.75
CA GLU A 389 11.14 -2.01 -3.08
C GLU A 389 10.27 -3.28 -3.14
N PHE A 390 9.48 -3.38 -4.21
CA PHE A 390 8.70 -4.58 -4.52
C PHE A 390 9.53 -5.88 -4.58
N THR A 391 10.85 -5.80 -4.75
CA THR A 391 11.76 -6.97 -4.77
C THR A 391 12.05 -7.53 -3.38
N GLY A 392 11.62 -6.86 -2.30
CA GLY A 392 11.96 -7.21 -0.92
C GLY A 392 13.32 -6.66 -0.46
N TYR A 393 13.95 -5.77 -1.23
CA TYR A 393 15.23 -5.14 -0.91
C TYR A 393 15.12 -3.62 -0.97
N TYR A 394 16.02 -2.93 -0.28
CA TYR A 394 16.08 -1.47 -0.36
C TYR A 394 16.67 -1.00 -1.69
N GLY A 395 15.92 -0.16 -2.40
CA GLY A 395 16.41 0.65 -3.49
C GLY A 395 17.32 1.76 -2.96
N PRO A 396 18.34 2.18 -3.72
CA PRO A 396 19.28 3.20 -3.29
C PRO A 396 18.63 4.59 -3.28
N GLN A 397 19.19 5.48 -2.47
CA GLN A 397 18.91 6.91 -2.52
C GLN A 397 19.26 7.50 -3.90
N ARG A 398 18.40 8.38 -4.44
CA ARG A 398 18.61 9.05 -5.73
C ARG A 398 18.12 10.50 -5.69
N MET A 399 18.67 11.33 -6.58
CA MET A 399 18.10 12.65 -6.87
C MET A 399 16.89 12.48 -7.79
N ARG A 400 15.70 12.83 -7.30
CA ARG A 400 14.42 12.60 -7.96
C ARG A 400 13.56 13.85 -7.98
N ASN A 401 12.53 13.82 -8.82
CA ASN A 401 11.66 14.95 -9.08
C ASN A 401 10.86 15.35 -7.84
N VAL A 402 10.44 16.61 -7.80
CA VAL A 402 9.64 17.17 -6.71
C VAL A 402 8.25 17.52 -7.24
N ILE A 403 7.21 17.14 -6.51
CA ILE A 403 5.84 17.57 -6.71
C ILE A 403 5.54 18.69 -5.72
N GLU A 404 5.05 19.81 -6.25
CA GLU A 404 4.34 20.84 -5.48
C GLU A 404 2.84 20.50 -5.47
N VAL A 405 2.26 20.32 -4.29
CA VAL A 405 0.84 20.00 -4.10
C VAL A 405 0.01 21.29 -4.14
N THR A 406 -1.05 21.29 -4.93
CA THR A 406 -1.91 22.45 -5.19
C THR A 406 -3.34 22.25 -4.66
N ALA A 407 -3.85 21.02 -4.64
CA ALA A 407 -5.14 20.70 -4.04
C ALA A 407 -5.21 19.25 -3.53
N ILE A 408 -6.09 19.02 -2.56
CA ILE A 408 -6.54 17.70 -2.14
C ILE A 408 -8.07 17.72 -2.18
N THR A 409 -8.67 16.81 -2.94
CA THR A 409 -10.13 16.65 -3.02
C THR A 409 -10.53 15.27 -2.57
N TYR A 410 -11.61 15.15 -1.81
CA TYR A 410 -12.05 13.87 -1.28
C TYR A 410 -13.55 13.82 -0.96
N ARG A 411 -14.08 12.61 -0.82
CA ARG A 411 -15.42 12.33 -0.26
C ARG A 411 -15.45 12.68 1.23
N ARG A 412 -16.58 13.14 1.80
CA ARG A 412 -16.65 13.59 3.21
C ARG A 412 -16.15 12.58 4.24
N ASP A 413 -16.35 11.30 3.98
CA ASP A 413 -15.97 10.15 4.80
C ASP A 413 -14.95 9.25 4.07
N ALA A 414 -14.03 9.87 3.33
CA ALA A 414 -13.08 9.19 2.47
C ALA A 414 -12.24 8.13 3.22
N ILE A 415 -12.02 6.98 2.57
CA ILE A 415 -11.09 5.95 3.03
C ILE A 415 -9.72 6.20 2.39
N PHE A 416 -8.66 6.25 3.20
CA PHE A 416 -7.29 6.30 2.68
C PHE A 416 -6.76 4.88 2.50
N GLN A 417 -6.35 4.52 1.30
CA GLN A 417 -5.76 3.21 1.00
C GLN A 417 -4.25 3.35 0.83
N HIS A 418 -3.52 2.31 1.20
CA HIS A 418 -2.13 2.11 0.82
C HIS A 418 -1.93 0.67 0.27
N ILE A 419 -0.75 0.37 -0.28
CA ILE A 419 -0.34 -1.00 -0.60
C ILE A 419 0.80 -1.47 0.32
N PHE A 420 0.79 -2.72 0.76
CA PHE A 420 1.93 -3.21 1.57
C PHE A 420 3.13 -3.51 0.67
N THR A 421 3.94 -2.47 0.41
CA THR A 421 5.08 -2.52 -0.52
C THR A 421 6.09 -3.60 -0.16
N GLY A 422 6.53 -4.39 -1.15
CA GLY A 422 7.51 -5.46 -0.92
C GLY A 422 6.90 -6.78 -0.45
N HIS A 423 5.57 -6.82 -0.33
CA HIS A 423 4.81 -7.97 0.15
C HIS A 423 3.76 -8.44 -0.87
N ARG A 424 2.96 -9.42 -0.46
CA ARG A 424 1.97 -10.09 -1.30
C ARG A 424 0.96 -9.12 -1.94
N ASP A 425 0.61 -8.05 -1.23
CA ASP A 425 -0.29 -7.00 -1.72
C ASP A 425 0.21 -6.37 -3.03
N THR A 426 1.50 -6.01 -3.09
CA THR A 426 2.12 -5.49 -4.31
C THR A 426 2.34 -6.58 -5.37
N TRP A 427 2.72 -7.79 -4.97
CA TRP A 427 3.05 -8.86 -5.92
C TRP A 427 1.83 -9.38 -6.68
N VAL A 428 0.71 -9.58 -6.00
CA VAL A 428 -0.52 -10.04 -6.64
C VAL A 428 -1.05 -8.97 -7.58
N LEU A 429 -1.14 -7.72 -7.09
CA LEU A 429 -1.57 -6.56 -7.87
C LEU A 429 -0.72 -6.39 -9.15
N GLY A 430 0.60 -6.50 -9.04
CA GLY A 430 1.51 -6.35 -10.18
C GLY A 430 1.71 -7.62 -11.03
N GLY A 431 1.28 -8.79 -10.56
CA GLY A 431 1.42 -10.07 -11.23
C GLY A 431 0.31 -10.32 -12.26
N ILE A 432 -0.95 -10.11 -11.87
CA ILE A 432 -2.11 -10.38 -12.72
C ILE A 432 -2.06 -9.63 -14.07
N PRO A 433 -1.76 -8.31 -14.11
CA PRO A 433 -1.59 -7.60 -15.37
C PRO A 433 -0.51 -8.20 -16.27
N LYS A 434 0.64 -8.56 -15.70
CA LYS A 434 1.76 -9.14 -16.45
C LYS A 434 1.43 -10.51 -17.02
N GLU A 435 0.69 -11.34 -16.28
CA GLU A 435 0.18 -12.62 -16.77
C GLU A 435 -0.70 -12.41 -17.99
N GLY A 436 -1.64 -11.46 -17.93
CA GLY A 436 -2.53 -11.15 -19.05
C GLY A 436 -1.78 -10.64 -20.30
N SER A 437 -0.92 -9.64 -20.13
CA SER A 437 -0.15 -9.06 -21.22
C SER A 437 0.81 -10.08 -21.85
N LEU A 438 1.46 -10.91 -21.02
CA LEU A 438 2.37 -11.96 -21.49
C LEU A 438 1.60 -13.06 -22.24
N PHE A 439 0.42 -13.44 -21.76
CA PHE A 439 -0.44 -14.40 -22.45
C PHE A 439 -0.81 -13.90 -23.85
N ASN A 440 -1.26 -12.65 -23.99
CA ASN A 440 -1.61 -12.08 -25.29
C ASN A 440 -0.41 -11.98 -26.24
N LEU A 441 0.75 -11.57 -25.72
CA LEU A 441 1.99 -11.51 -26.50
C LEU A 441 2.39 -12.90 -27.04
N ILE A 442 2.38 -13.92 -26.17
CA ILE A 442 2.74 -15.29 -26.57
C ILE A 442 1.69 -15.85 -27.53
N ARG A 443 0.39 -15.65 -27.26
CA ARG A 443 -0.70 -16.16 -28.10
C ARG A 443 -0.63 -15.63 -29.53
N GLY A 444 -0.14 -14.41 -29.74
CA GLY A 444 0.10 -13.84 -31.07
C GLY A 444 1.11 -14.62 -31.91
N VAL A 445 2.02 -15.38 -31.26
CA VAL A 445 3.07 -16.18 -31.93
C VAL A 445 2.79 -17.69 -31.81
N VAL A 446 2.25 -18.13 -30.68
CA VAL A 446 1.96 -19.53 -30.35
C VAL A 446 0.46 -19.63 -30.01
N PRO A 447 -0.43 -19.78 -31.00
CA PRO A 447 -1.88 -19.77 -30.77
C PRO A 447 -2.40 -20.90 -29.86
N THR A 448 -1.58 -21.93 -29.62
CA THR A 448 -1.89 -23.09 -28.78
C THR A 448 -1.53 -22.90 -27.30
N VAL A 449 -0.99 -21.72 -26.91
CA VAL A 449 -0.70 -21.40 -25.51
C VAL A 449 -1.96 -21.52 -24.63
N LYS A 450 -1.82 -22.12 -23.45
CA LYS A 450 -2.94 -22.34 -22.51
C LYS A 450 -2.85 -21.52 -21.23
N ALA A 451 -1.64 -21.20 -20.78
CA ALA A 451 -1.33 -20.48 -19.55
C ALA A 451 0.09 -19.89 -19.61
N VAL A 452 0.41 -18.96 -18.71
CA VAL A 452 1.74 -18.35 -18.53
C VAL A 452 2.19 -18.37 -17.07
#